data_AF-A0A2L2XGD4-F1
#
_entry.id   AF-A0A2L2XGD4-F1
#
_cell.length_a   1.000
_cell.length_b   1.000
_cell.length_c   1.000
_cell.angle_alpha   90.00
_cell.angle_beta   90.00
_cell.angle_gamma   90.00
#
_symmetry.space_group_name_H-M   'P 1'
#
loop_
_entity.id
_entity.type
_entity.pdbx_description
1 polymer ?
#
loop_
_entity_poly.entity_id
_entity_poly.type
_entity_poly.pdbx_seq_one_letter_code
_entity_poly.pdbx_strand_id
1 'polypeptide(L)'
;MQGNNKWSTGVEGMRTMSTMCPVCSGIMEQGPLCDCGAEMKDAGLVTDYLGPYSPYFNMSFEASWCLHLFVCPNCGRDKRLAVRLVEV
;
A
#
# COMPACT_ATOMS: atom_id res chain seq x y z
N MET A 1 7.87 49.76 21.09
CA MET A 1 6.73 48.83 20.97
C MET A 1 7.11 47.77 19.95
N GLN A 2 7.77 46.71 20.42
CA GLN A 2 8.11 45.52 19.64
C GLN A 2 7.76 44.32 20.50
N GLY A 3 7.19 43.28 19.88
CA GLY A 3 7.01 41.99 20.54
C GLY A 3 5.78 41.26 20.06
N ASN A 4 5.80 40.83 18.80
CA ASN A 4 4.82 39.91 18.25
C ASN A 4 5.00 38.55 18.94
N ASN A 5 4.15 38.21 19.91
CA ASN A 5 4.08 36.87 20.48
C ASN A 5 3.24 35.97 19.57
N LYS A 6 3.89 35.44 18.52
CA LYS A 6 3.39 34.29 17.78
C LYS A 6 3.37 33.08 18.72
N TRP A 7 2.18 32.61 19.03
CA TRP A 7 1.94 31.29 19.58
C TRP A 7 2.43 30.19 18.61
N SER A 8 2.73 29.04 19.21
CA SER A 8 2.86 27.71 18.59
C SER A 8 4.27 27.29 18.16
N THR A 9 5.08 26.85 19.12
CA THR A 9 6.06 25.78 18.86
C THR A 9 5.96 24.76 19.97
N GLY A 10 5.23 23.70 19.69
CA GLY A 10 4.99 22.55 20.55
C GLY A 10 4.53 21.39 19.70
N VAL A 11 5.41 20.91 18.81
CA VAL A 11 5.29 19.58 18.20
C VAL A 11 6.49 18.76 18.64
N GLU A 12 6.50 18.42 19.92
CA GLU A 12 7.42 17.43 20.47
C GLU A 12 6.93 16.04 20.03
N GLY A 13 7.69 15.37 19.16
CA GLY A 13 7.87 13.91 19.26
C GLY A 13 6.80 12.96 18.72
N MET A 14 6.30 13.13 17.49
CA MET A 14 5.78 11.98 16.73
C MET A 14 6.85 11.51 15.75
N ARG A 15 7.59 10.48 16.15
CA ARG A 15 8.28 9.60 15.20
C ARG A 15 7.18 8.93 14.38
N THR A 16 6.81 9.51 13.24
CA THR A 16 6.03 8.80 12.22
C THR A 16 6.88 7.62 11.78
N MET A 17 6.62 6.43 12.36
CA MET A 17 6.99 5.17 11.71
C MET A 17 6.19 5.14 10.41
N SER A 18 6.85 5.55 9.33
CA SER A 18 6.28 5.57 7.99
C SER A 18 6.21 4.13 7.51
N THR A 19 5.24 3.36 7.99
CA THR A 19 4.97 2.03 7.43
C THR A 19 4.54 2.20 5.98
N MET A 20 5.34 1.70 5.04
CA MET A 20 5.06 1.78 3.60
C MET A 20 4.95 0.38 3.00
N CYS A 21 4.11 0.25 1.97
CA CYS A 21 4.01 -0.99 1.23
C CYS A 21 5.19 -1.05 0.24
N PRO A 22 6.02 -2.10 0.26
CA PRO A 22 7.16 -2.21 -0.65
C PRO A 22 6.72 -2.28 -2.13
N VAL A 23 5.51 -2.76 -2.43
CA VAL A 23 4.97 -2.76 -3.81
C VAL A 23 4.55 -1.36 -4.25
N CYS A 24 3.73 -0.67 -3.45
CA CYS A 24 3.30 0.71 -3.78
C CYS A 24 4.47 1.70 -3.87
N SER A 25 5.47 1.53 -3.01
CA SER A 25 6.66 2.38 -2.99
C SER A 25 7.67 2.04 -4.10
N GLY A 26 7.43 0.99 -4.89
CA GLY A 26 8.33 0.56 -5.95
C GLY A 26 9.63 -0.08 -5.46
N ILE A 27 9.71 -0.45 -4.17
CA ILE A 27 10.84 -1.18 -3.57
C ILE A 27 10.80 -2.66 -4.00
N MET A 28 9.61 -3.21 -4.19
CA MET A 28 9.43 -4.57 -4.71
C MET A 28 9.44 -4.54 -6.23
N GLU A 29 10.56 -4.94 -6.81
CA GLU A 29 10.82 -4.88 -8.25
C GLU A 29 10.24 -6.08 -9.01
N GLN A 30 10.07 -7.22 -8.33
CA GLN A 30 9.62 -8.47 -8.92
C GLN A 30 8.33 -8.96 -8.28
N GLY A 31 7.38 -9.35 -9.15
CA GLY A 31 6.12 -9.96 -8.75
C GLY A 31 6.25 -11.49 -8.52
N PRO A 32 5.19 -12.14 -8.02
CA PRO A 32 5.18 -13.58 -7.85
C PRO A 32 5.26 -14.30 -9.20
N LEU A 33 5.79 -15.52 -9.20
CA LEU A 33 5.70 -16.43 -10.34
C LEU A 33 4.29 -17.00 -10.46
N CYS A 34 3.77 -17.01 -11.69
CA CYS A 34 2.56 -17.74 -12.03
C CYS A 34 2.87 -19.24 -12.17
N ASP A 35 1.86 -20.09 -11.98
CA ASP A 35 1.94 -21.54 -12.25
C ASP A 35 2.30 -21.87 -13.71
N CYS A 36 2.17 -20.91 -14.65
CA CYS A 36 2.63 -21.09 -16.03
C CYS A 36 4.14 -20.79 -16.23
N GLY A 37 4.85 -20.36 -15.17
CA GLY A 37 6.27 -20.02 -15.20
C GLY A 37 6.60 -18.56 -15.57
N ALA A 38 5.59 -17.73 -15.89
CA ALA A 38 5.81 -16.31 -16.17
C ALA A 38 5.73 -15.45 -14.90
N GLU A 39 6.52 -14.38 -14.82
CA GLU A 39 6.44 -13.38 -13.77
C GLU A 39 5.12 -12.60 -13.89
N MET A 40 4.38 -12.51 -12.78
CA MET A 40 3.13 -11.77 -12.74
C MET A 40 3.41 -10.28 -12.52
N LYS A 41 2.63 -9.43 -13.18
CA LYS A 41 2.75 -7.97 -13.07
C LYS A 41 1.77 -7.44 -12.05
N ASP A 42 2.18 -6.45 -11.26
CA ASP A 42 1.28 -5.69 -10.41
C ASP A 42 0.25 -4.96 -11.28
N ALA A 43 -1.01 -5.16 -10.95
CA ALA A 43 -2.16 -4.46 -11.54
C ALA A 43 -2.76 -3.45 -10.55
N GLY A 44 -2.06 -3.13 -9.46
CA GLY A 44 -2.51 -2.21 -8.42
C GLY A 44 -3.29 -2.87 -7.28
N LEU A 45 -3.89 -2.02 -6.44
CA LEU A 45 -4.63 -2.45 -5.26
C LEU A 45 -5.97 -3.05 -5.65
N VAL A 46 -6.34 -4.18 -5.04
CA VAL A 46 -7.68 -4.77 -5.24
C VAL A 46 -8.77 -3.79 -4.83
N THR A 47 -8.53 -2.94 -3.84
CA THR A 47 -9.47 -1.89 -3.41
C THR A 47 -9.71 -0.83 -4.48
N ASP A 48 -8.79 -0.60 -5.41
CA ASP A 48 -9.02 0.34 -6.53
C ASP A 48 -10.14 -0.18 -7.47
N TYR A 49 -10.24 -1.51 -7.58
CA TYR A 49 -11.28 -2.18 -8.35
C TYR A 49 -12.58 -2.40 -7.57
N LEU A 50 -12.53 -2.33 -6.23
CA LEU A 50 -13.71 -2.44 -5.37
C LEU A 50 -14.27 -1.03 -5.16
N GLY A 51 -15.45 -0.77 -5.72
CA GLY A 51 -16.14 0.49 -5.48
C GLY A 51 -16.37 0.76 -3.98
N PRO A 52 -16.61 2.01 -3.58
CA PRO A 52 -16.71 2.45 -2.17
C PRO A 52 -17.86 1.80 -1.37
N TYR A 53 -18.71 1.02 -2.04
CA TYR A 53 -19.84 0.30 -1.46
C TYR A 53 -19.67 -1.22 -1.48
N SER A 54 -18.51 -1.73 -1.88
CA SER A 54 -18.29 -3.17 -1.87
C SER A 54 -18.32 -3.67 -0.42
N PRO A 55 -19.08 -4.74 -0.09
CA PRO A 55 -19.12 -5.29 1.26
C PRO A 55 -17.76 -5.86 1.72
N TYR A 56 -16.82 -6.02 0.79
CA TYR A 56 -15.43 -6.40 1.05
C TYR A 56 -14.48 -5.21 1.12
N PHE A 57 -14.98 -3.98 0.93
CA PHE A 57 -14.26 -2.73 1.17
C PHE A 57 -14.17 -2.50 2.68
N ASN A 58 -13.52 -3.43 3.39
CA ASN A 58 -13.19 -3.23 4.78
C ASN A 58 -12.03 -2.24 4.83
N MET A 59 -12.39 -0.96 4.90
CA MET A 59 -11.55 0.21 5.15
C MET A 59 -10.94 0.12 6.55
N SER A 60 -10.15 -0.92 6.80
CA SER A 60 -9.23 -0.92 7.91
C SER A 60 -8.07 -0.01 7.50
N PHE A 61 -8.25 1.30 7.72
CA PHE A 61 -7.18 2.30 7.67
C PHE A 61 -6.03 1.99 8.65
N GLU A 62 -6.23 0.98 9.52
CA GLU A 62 -5.28 0.37 10.46
C GLU A 62 -4.76 -1.00 9.99
N ALA A 63 -5.02 -1.43 8.75
CA ALA A 63 -4.54 -2.72 8.27
C ALA A 63 -3.03 -2.65 8.02
N SER A 64 -2.25 -3.45 8.73
CA SER A 64 -0.79 -3.62 8.54
C SER A 64 -0.40 -4.28 7.20
N TRP A 65 -1.27 -4.26 6.19
CA TRP A 65 -1.12 -4.98 4.92
C TRP A 65 -1.90 -4.31 3.77
N CYS A 66 -1.32 -4.33 2.58
CA CYS A 66 -1.91 -3.89 1.32
C CYS A 66 -2.28 -5.11 0.46
N LEU A 67 -3.49 -5.13 -0.10
CA LEU A 67 -3.95 -6.21 -0.95
C LEU A 67 -3.72 -5.87 -2.43
N HIS A 68 -2.70 -6.45 -3.04
CA HIS A 68 -2.32 -6.24 -4.43
C HIS A 68 -2.89 -7.31 -5.36
N LEU A 69 -3.32 -6.89 -6.54
CA LEU A 69 -3.72 -7.77 -7.62
C LEU A 69 -2.53 -7.95 -8.56
N PHE A 70 -2.11 -9.19 -8.76
CA PHE A 70 -1.11 -9.55 -9.74
C PHE A 70 -1.78 -10.28 -10.89
N VAL A 71 -1.44 -9.92 -12.13
CA VAL A 71 -2.00 -10.54 -13.33
C VAL A 71 -0.87 -11.13 -14.16
N CYS A 72 -1.04 -12.38 -14.58
CA CYS A 72 -0.09 -13.03 -15.46
C CYS A 72 -0.32 -12.55 -16.92
N PRO A 73 0.68 -11.95 -17.57
CA PRO A 73 0.54 -11.51 -18.96
C PRO A 73 0.47 -12.67 -19.97
N ASN A 74 0.88 -13.89 -19.57
CA ASN A 74 0.93 -15.05 -20.47
C ASN A 74 -0.37 -15.87 -20.47
N CYS A 75 -0.94 -16.13 -19.29
CA CYS A 75 -2.14 -16.97 -19.15
C CYS A 75 -3.39 -16.22 -18.71
N GLY A 76 -3.29 -14.93 -18.38
CA GLY A 76 -4.41 -14.09 -17.95
C GLY A 76 -4.94 -14.38 -16.54
N ARG A 77 -4.33 -15.30 -15.79
CA ARG A 77 -4.73 -15.57 -14.39
C ARG A 77 -4.36 -14.41 -13.48
N ASP A 78 -5.26 -14.08 -12.56
CA ASP A 78 -5.01 -13.14 -11.49
C ASP A 78 -4.71 -13.85 -10.15
N LYS A 79 -3.96 -13.17 -9.29
CA LYS A 79 -3.63 -13.62 -7.94
C LYS A 79 -3.64 -12.43 -7.01
N ARG A 80 -4.32 -12.57 -5.87
CA ARG A 80 -4.38 -11.53 -4.84
C ARG A 80 -3.34 -11.83 -3.77
N LEU A 81 -2.48 -10.87 -3.48
CA LEU A 81 -1.44 -11.01 -2.48
C LEU A 81 -1.56 -9.93 -1.40
N ALA A 82 -1.60 -10.41 -0.17
CA ALA A 82 -1.50 -9.59 1.04
C ALA A 82 -0.04 -9.25 1.29
N VAL A 83 0.35 -8.00 1.00
CA VAL A 83 1.71 -7.48 1.23
C VAL A 83 1.73 -6.76 2.55
N ARG A 84 2.56 -7.19 3.49
CA ARG A 84 2.68 -6.52 4.79
C ARG A 84 3.34 -5.14 4.62
N LEU A 85 2.81 -4.14 5.32
CA LEU A 85 3.45 -2.84 5.47
C LEU A 85 4.75 -3.03 6.27
N VAL A 86 5.86 -2.53 5.74
CA VAL A 86 7.16 -2.61 6.42
C VAL A 86 7.55 -1.23 6.92
N GLU A 87 8.27 -1.21 8.03
CA GLU A 87 8.87 0.01 8.57
C GLU A 87 10.08 0.34 7.68
N VAL A 88 10.08 1.53 7.09
CA VAL A 88 11.18 2.06 6.26
C VAL A 88 11.77 3.30 6.90
#